data_AF-A0A0Q5H0N0-F1
#
_entry.id   AF-A0A0Q5H0N0-F1
#
_cell.length_a   1.000
_cell.length_b   1.000
_cell.length_c   1.000
_cell.angle_alpha   90.00
_cell.angle_beta   90.00
_cell.angle_gamma   90.00
#
_symmetry.space_group_name_H-M   'P 1'
#
loop_
_entity.id
_entity.type
_entity.pdbx_description
1 polymer ?
#
loop_
_entity_poly.entity_id
_entity_poly.type
_entity_poly.pdbx_seq_one_letter_code
_entity_poly.pdbx_strand_id
1 'polypeptide(L)'
;MPIYRAVPKQDHVEGQTKQRHAGRRLPANIPYLVDNLWELARPDGLPSRRHAVYASPTPELALQNACAAGPERDNYLVCRLEFDAAPPMIQLSVADARLHGDVANLQREVNRLLGRRADDSLADKLALAPLFLPGIGKQELRAAMDADPALDALARAAAAQVTLWSDRAAADGEFFFEIAPENTYRLFRI
;
A
#
# COMPACT_ATOMS: atom_id res chain seq x y z
N MET A 1 16.81 -13.63 -5.30
CA MET A 1 16.36 -12.85 -6.48
C MET A 1 16.73 -11.40 -6.24
N PRO A 2 17.35 -10.71 -7.22
CA PRO A 2 17.66 -9.29 -7.06
C PRO A 2 16.36 -8.46 -7.04
N ILE A 3 16.36 -7.38 -6.27
CA ILE A 3 15.23 -6.47 -6.12
C ILE A 3 15.74 -5.06 -6.38
N TYR A 4 14.97 -4.29 -7.14
CA TYR A 4 15.39 -3.00 -7.64
C TYR A 4 14.47 -1.88 -7.17
N ARG A 5 15.02 -0.70 -6.98
CA ARG A 5 14.26 0.51 -6.68
C ARG A 5 14.89 1.67 -7.40
N ALA A 6 14.04 2.50 -8.02
CA ALA A 6 14.48 3.78 -8.51
C ALA A 6 14.32 4.85 -7.42
N VAL A 7 15.34 5.68 -7.26
CA VAL A 7 15.39 6.77 -6.28
C VAL A 7 15.82 8.07 -6.96
N PRO A 8 15.38 9.26 -6.47
CA PRO A 8 15.86 10.52 -6.99
C PRO A 8 17.39 10.64 -6.84
N LYS A 9 18.08 11.11 -7.89
CA LYS A 9 19.54 11.29 -7.91
C LYS A 9 20.06 12.10 -6.72
N GLN A 10 19.34 13.15 -6.36
CA GLN A 10 19.69 14.06 -5.27
C GLN A 10 19.60 13.44 -3.87
N ASP A 11 18.82 12.36 -3.71
CA ASP A 11 18.58 11.69 -2.43
C ASP A 11 19.41 10.40 -2.28
N HIS A 12 20.22 10.06 -3.30
CA HIS A 12 21.03 8.85 -3.31
C HIS A 12 22.43 9.08 -2.78
N VAL A 13 22.83 8.23 -1.85
CA VAL A 13 24.22 8.09 -1.37
C VAL A 13 24.56 6.61 -1.43
N GLU A 14 25.59 6.26 -2.20
CA GLU A 14 25.98 4.87 -2.46
C GLU A 14 26.25 4.10 -1.16
N GLY A 15 25.63 2.93 -0.99
CA GLY A 15 25.82 2.08 0.19
C GLY A 15 25.26 2.65 1.50
N GLN A 16 24.53 3.78 1.47
CA GLN A 16 23.93 4.36 2.67
C GLN A 16 22.92 3.39 3.29
N THR A 17 23.10 3.12 4.58
CA THR A 17 22.13 2.37 5.38
C THR A 17 20.83 3.15 5.52
N LYS A 18 19.72 2.55 5.10
CA LYS A 18 18.37 3.08 5.24
C LYS A 18 17.57 2.24 6.24
N GLN A 19 16.74 2.94 7.01
CA GLN A 19 15.87 2.39 8.05
C GLN A 19 14.40 2.61 7.67
N ARG A 20 13.51 1.94 8.41
CA ARG A 20 12.07 2.18 8.34
C ARG A 20 11.77 3.66 8.58
N HIS A 21 10.92 4.25 7.73
CA HIS A 21 10.43 5.60 7.96
C HIS A 21 9.50 5.62 9.19
N ALA A 22 9.69 6.59 10.10
CA ALA A 22 8.96 6.65 11.37
C ALA A 22 7.47 6.98 11.19
N GLY A 23 7.13 7.79 10.19
CA GLY A 23 5.76 8.18 9.88
C GLY A 23 5.02 7.18 8.99
N ARG A 24 3.69 7.32 8.94
CA ARG A 24 2.83 6.57 8.02
C ARG A 24 2.89 7.20 6.63
N ARG A 25 3.11 6.37 5.62
CA ARG A 25 2.95 6.75 4.22
C ARG A 25 1.46 6.80 3.88
N LEU A 26 1.04 7.92 3.30
CA LEU A 26 -0.27 8.02 2.68
C LEU A 26 -0.21 7.47 1.25
N PRO A 27 -1.23 6.75 0.78
CA PRO A 27 -1.28 6.33 -0.61
C PRO A 27 -1.44 7.58 -1.50
N ALA A 28 -0.66 7.64 -2.59
CA ALA A 28 -0.69 8.77 -3.52
C ALA A 28 -1.66 8.54 -4.69
N ASN A 29 -1.80 7.28 -5.11
CA ASN A 29 -2.52 6.86 -6.33
C ASN A 29 -3.58 5.78 -6.07
N ILE A 30 -3.87 5.48 -4.79
CA ILE A 30 -4.90 4.53 -4.37
C ILE A 30 -5.91 5.30 -3.50
N PRO A 31 -7.22 5.15 -3.73
CA PRO A 31 -8.23 5.75 -2.86
C PRO A 31 -8.06 5.29 -1.41
N TYR A 32 -8.23 6.21 -0.45
CA TYR A 32 -8.05 5.89 0.97
C TYR A 32 -8.91 4.73 1.44
N LEU A 33 -10.17 4.64 0.98
CA LEU A 33 -11.04 3.50 1.28
C LEU A 33 -10.43 2.16 0.86
N VAL A 34 -9.77 2.10 -0.29
CA VAL A 34 -9.18 0.86 -0.82
C VAL A 34 -7.96 0.48 0.02
N ASP A 35 -7.06 1.44 0.26
CA ASP A 35 -5.86 1.20 1.08
C ASP A 35 -6.22 0.84 2.54
N ASN A 36 -7.29 1.42 3.08
CA ASN A 36 -7.80 1.11 4.41
C ASN A 36 -8.42 -0.29 4.48
N LEU A 37 -9.17 -0.71 3.46
CA LEU A 37 -9.71 -2.08 3.37
C LEU A 37 -8.60 -3.10 3.20
N TRP A 38 -7.57 -2.80 2.40
CA TRP A 38 -6.37 -3.62 2.31
C TRP A 38 -5.70 -3.79 3.67
N GLU A 39 -5.47 -2.70 4.42
CA GLU A 39 -4.87 -2.79 5.74
C GLU A 39 -5.77 -3.53 6.76
N LEU A 40 -7.09 -3.34 6.68
CA LEU A 40 -8.05 -4.05 7.55
C LEU A 40 -8.00 -5.57 7.32
N ALA A 41 -7.98 -5.98 6.04
CA ALA A 41 -7.94 -7.37 5.62
C ALA A 41 -6.54 -8.01 5.70
N ARG A 42 -5.50 -7.22 6.00
CA ARG A 42 -4.10 -7.69 6.01
C ARG A 42 -3.91 -8.85 7.00
N PRO A 43 -3.43 -10.02 6.54
CA PRO A 43 -2.99 -11.10 7.41
C PRO A 43 -1.87 -10.68 8.35
N ASP A 44 -1.83 -11.27 9.54
CA ASP A 44 -0.75 -11.00 10.49
C ASP A 44 0.59 -11.50 9.92
N GLY A 45 1.66 -10.74 10.17
CA GLY A 45 3.00 -11.03 9.66
C GLY A 45 3.28 -10.53 8.23
N LEU A 46 2.26 -10.12 7.46
CA LEU A 46 2.47 -9.48 6.15
C LEU A 46 2.77 -7.98 6.28
N PRO A 47 3.54 -7.39 5.35
CA PRO A 47 3.96 -5.99 5.45
C PRO A 47 2.77 -5.02 5.34
N SER A 48 2.78 -3.96 6.14
CA SER A 48 1.81 -2.86 6.03
C SER A 48 2.26 -1.85 4.97
N ARG A 49 1.39 -1.56 4.00
CA ARG A 49 1.62 -0.55 2.94
C ARG A 49 1.95 0.85 3.47
N ARG A 50 1.58 1.14 4.72
CA ARG A 50 1.79 2.42 5.43
C ARG A 50 3.21 2.60 5.92
N HIS A 51 3.93 1.52 6.07
CA HIS A 51 5.34 1.53 6.47
C HIS A 51 6.21 0.85 5.40
N ALA A 52 5.60 0.53 4.26
CA ALA A 52 6.25 -0.23 3.22
C ALA A 52 7.22 0.59 2.39
N VAL A 53 8.25 -0.10 1.96
CA VAL A 53 9.20 0.30 0.93
C VAL A 53 8.82 -0.47 -0.33
N TYR A 54 8.59 0.26 -1.42
CA TYR A 54 8.23 -0.30 -2.72
C TYR A 54 9.48 -0.54 -3.57
N ALA A 55 9.45 -1.61 -4.36
CA ALA A 55 10.53 -2.07 -5.21
C ALA A 55 10.00 -2.93 -6.36
N SER A 56 10.87 -3.40 -7.25
CA SER A 56 10.48 -4.10 -8.48
C SER A 56 11.43 -5.27 -8.81
N PRO A 57 10.97 -6.27 -9.57
CA PRO A 57 11.77 -7.43 -10.00
C PRO A 57 12.76 -7.09 -11.11
N THR A 58 12.55 -5.98 -11.81
CA THR A 58 13.42 -5.53 -12.89
C THR A 58 13.80 -4.05 -12.73
N PRO A 59 14.98 -3.64 -13.22
CA PRO A 59 15.37 -2.24 -13.31
C PRO A 59 14.37 -1.36 -14.06
N GLU A 60 13.83 -1.90 -15.16
CA GLU A 60 12.91 -1.21 -16.06
C GLU A 60 11.60 -0.88 -15.34
N LEU A 61 11.05 -1.85 -14.59
CA LEU A 61 9.83 -1.62 -13.83
C LEU A 61 10.08 -0.65 -12.66
N ALA A 62 11.22 -0.75 -11.98
CA ALA A 62 11.58 0.16 -10.90
C ALA A 62 11.57 1.62 -11.40
N LEU A 63 12.15 1.85 -12.58
CA LEU A 63 12.20 3.17 -13.20
C LEU A 63 10.82 3.62 -13.69
N GLN A 64 10.06 2.74 -14.34
CA GLN A 64 8.69 3.01 -14.78
C GLN A 64 7.80 3.46 -13.62
N ASN A 65 7.81 2.74 -12.50
CA ASN A 65 6.98 3.06 -11.33
C ASN A 65 7.41 4.37 -10.66
N ALA A 66 8.72 4.67 -10.60
CA ALA A 66 9.20 5.93 -10.04
C ALA A 66 8.85 7.14 -10.91
N CYS A 67 8.91 7.00 -12.24
CA CYS A 67 8.58 8.08 -13.17
C CYS A 67 7.07 8.31 -13.33
N ALA A 68 6.22 7.37 -12.92
CA ALA A 68 4.78 7.46 -13.12
C ALA A 68 4.10 8.64 -12.41
N ALA A 69 4.72 9.22 -11.39
CA ALA A 69 4.19 10.34 -10.60
C ALA A 69 5.25 11.42 -10.29
N GLY A 70 6.41 11.36 -10.94
CA GLY A 70 7.61 12.10 -10.54
C GLY A 70 8.23 12.97 -11.63
N PRO A 71 9.37 13.64 -11.33
CA PRO A 71 10.18 14.35 -12.30
C PRO A 71 10.62 13.45 -13.47
N GLU A 72 11.15 14.07 -14.53
CA GLU A 72 11.62 13.37 -15.72
C GLU A 72 12.54 12.19 -15.40
N ARG A 73 12.49 11.14 -16.23
CA ARG A 73 13.22 9.88 -16.06
C ARG A 73 14.70 10.06 -15.76
N ASP A 74 15.31 11.10 -16.32
CA ASP A 74 16.73 11.42 -16.14
C ASP A 74 17.07 11.89 -14.73
N ASN A 75 16.10 12.13 -13.85
CA ASN A 75 16.33 12.50 -12.45
C ASN A 75 16.40 11.30 -11.50
N TYR A 76 16.24 10.08 -12.00
CA TYR A 76 16.26 8.86 -11.20
C TYR A 76 17.52 8.02 -11.44
N LEU A 77 17.92 7.29 -10.39
CA LEU A 77 18.89 6.19 -10.46
C LEU A 77 18.18 4.90 -10.10
N VAL A 78 18.47 3.83 -10.84
CA VAL A 78 18.06 2.50 -10.45
C VAL A 78 19.14 1.90 -9.56
N CYS A 79 18.71 1.37 -8.42
CA CYS A 79 19.58 0.73 -7.45
C CYS A 79 19.09 -0.70 -7.17
N ARG A 80 20.02 -1.62 -6.96
CA ARG A 80 19.77 -2.92 -6.35
C ARG A 80 19.67 -2.77 -4.83
N LEU A 81 18.73 -3.49 -4.22
CA LEU A 81 18.55 -3.56 -2.78
C LEU A 81 19.37 -4.71 -2.19
N GLU A 82 19.97 -4.44 -1.04
CA GLU A 82 20.54 -5.46 -0.17
C GLU A 82 20.01 -5.27 1.25
N PHE A 83 19.55 -6.35 1.87
CA PHE A 83 19.01 -6.35 3.21
C PHE A 83 20.02 -6.94 4.18
N ASP A 84 20.11 -6.38 5.40
CA ASP A 84 20.87 -7.04 6.46
C ASP A 84 20.14 -8.30 6.96
N ALA A 85 18.80 -8.25 7.04
CA ALA A 85 17.93 -9.41 7.20
C ALA A 85 16.72 -9.34 6.25
N ALA A 86 16.30 -10.47 5.68
CA ALA A 86 15.18 -10.50 4.72
C ALA A 86 13.86 -10.10 5.40
N PRO A 87 13.18 -9.01 4.96
CA PRO A 87 11.91 -8.59 5.55
C PRO A 87 10.73 -9.40 5.01
N PRO A 88 9.58 -9.41 5.71
CA PRO A 88 8.31 -9.81 5.12
C PRO A 88 8.02 -8.97 3.87
N MET A 89 7.71 -9.67 2.78
CA MET A 89 7.58 -9.08 1.45
C MET A 89 6.44 -9.76 0.70
N ILE A 90 5.73 -8.99 -0.11
CA ILE A 90 4.80 -9.54 -1.08
C ILE A 90 5.16 -9.05 -2.48
N GLN A 91 4.80 -9.87 -3.47
CA GLN A 91 4.81 -9.49 -4.88
C GLN A 91 3.38 -9.44 -5.39
N LEU A 92 3.05 -8.38 -6.10
CA LEU A 92 1.71 -8.20 -6.67
C LEU A 92 1.47 -9.09 -7.89
N SER A 93 0.20 -9.32 -8.20
CA SER A 93 -0.26 -9.89 -9.48
C SER A 93 -0.18 -8.90 -10.65
N VAL A 94 0.18 -7.65 -10.37
CA VAL A 94 0.19 -6.52 -11.31
C VAL A 94 1.45 -5.67 -11.15
N ALA A 95 1.84 -4.99 -12.22
CA ALA A 95 3.04 -4.14 -12.26
C ALA A 95 3.02 -2.93 -11.30
N ASP A 96 1.83 -2.49 -10.89
CA ASP A 96 1.63 -1.35 -9.99
C ASP A 96 0.32 -1.56 -9.22
N ALA A 97 0.32 -1.29 -7.92
CA ALA A 97 -0.85 -1.45 -7.06
C ALA A 97 -2.11 -0.72 -7.58
N ARG A 98 -1.97 0.38 -8.33
CA ARG A 98 -3.13 1.12 -8.89
C ARG A 98 -3.89 0.33 -9.96
N LEU A 99 -3.24 -0.67 -10.54
CA LEU A 99 -3.80 -1.54 -11.57
C LEU A 99 -4.50 -2.77 -10.97
N HIS A 100 -4.42 -2.95 -9.66
CA HIS A 100 -5.01 -4.11 -8.99
C HIS A 100 -6.55 -4.07 -9.07
N GLY A 101 -7.18 -5.23 -9.32
CA GLY A 101 -8.63 -5.33 -9.52
C GLY A 101 -9.46 -4.79 -8.34
N ASP A 102 -8.96 -4.96 -7.12
CA ASP A 102 -9.55 -4.40 -5.90
C ASP A 102 -9.81 -2.89 -6.01
N VAL A 103 -8.96 -2.12 -6.70
CA VAL A 103 -9.11 -0.67 -6.80
C VAL A 103 -10.47 -0.32 -7.40
N ALA A 104 -10.86 -0.98 -8.49
CA ALA A 104 -12.14 -0.75 -9.14
C ALA A 104 -13.29 -1.48 -8.41
N ASN A 105 -13.05 -2.72 -7.98
CA ASN A 105 -14.08 -3.57 -7.40
C ASN A 105 -14.55 -3.08 -6.03
N LEU A 106 -13.62 -2.70 -5.15
CA LEU A 106 -13.95 -2.20 -3.81
C LEU A 106 -14.62 -0.83 -3.87
N GLN A 107 -14.19 0.05 -4.79
CA GLN A 107 -14.91 1.32 -5.02
C GLN A 107 -16.36 1.08 -5.46
N ARG A 108 -16.57 0.18 -6.43
CA ARG A 108 -17.92 -0.16 -6.91
C ARG A 108 -18.77 -0.73 -5.77
N GLU A 109 -18.20 -1.64 -4.98
CA GLU A 109 -18.91 -2.29 -3.88
C GLU A 109 -19.25 -1.31 -2.76
N VAL A 110 -18.30 -0.48 -2.33
CA VAL A 110 -18.54 0.55 -1.31
C VAL A 110 -19.59 1.54 -1.80
N ASN A 111 -19.51 2.01 -3.05
CA ASN A 111 -20.53 2.89 -3.62
C ASN A 111 -21.92 2.24 -3.66
N ARG A 112 -22.00 0.93 -3.97
CA ARG A 112 -23.26 0.16 -3.94
C ARG A 112 -23.82 0.07 -2.51
N LEU A 113 -22.98 -0.15 -1.51
CA LEU A 113 -23.38 -0.20 -0.10
C LEU A 113 -23.83 1.18 0.41
N LEU A 114 -23.11 2.24 0.05
CA LEU A 114 -23.46 3.63 0.39
C LEU A 114 -24.72 4.10 -0.32
N GLY A 115 -24.97 3.65 -1.56
CA GLY A 115 -26.18 4.01 -2.31
C GLY A 115 -27.47 3.58 -1.61
N ARG A 116 -27.43 2.49 -0.81
CA ARG A 116 -28.55 2.05 0.03
C ARG A 116 -28.81 2.96 1.24
N ARG A 117 -27.91 3.89 1.49
CA ARG A 117 -27.83 4.80 2.64
C ARG A 117 -27.87 6.26 2.20
N ALA A 118 -28.29 6.52 0.97
CA ALA A 118 -28.28 7.85 0.39
C ALA A 118 -29.17 8.82 1.18
N ASP A 119 -30.26 8.31 1.75
CA ASP A 119 -31.25 9.08 2.53
C ASP A 119 -30.97 9.09 4.04
N ASP A 120 -29.88 8.44 4.48
CA ASP A 120 -29.45 8.47 5.88
C ASP A 120 -29.18 9.90 6.35
N SER A 121 -29.30 10.12 7.67
CA SER A 121 -29.00 11.41 8.29
C SER A 121 -27.52 11.78 8.12
N LEU A 122 -27.19 13.07 8.31
CA LEU A 122 -25.78 13.48 8.30
C LEU A 122 -24.96 12.76 9.38
N ALA A 123 -25.54 12.53 10.57
CA ALA A 123 -24.88 11.84 11.66
C ALA A 123 -24.51 10.39 11.25
N ASP A 124 -25.44 9.67 10.64
CA ASP A 124 -25.24 8.30 10.17
C ASP A 124 -24.18 8.24 9.05
N LYS A 125 -24.18 9.23 8.15
CA LYS A 125 -23.16 9.33 7.09
C LYS A 125 -21.76 9.62 7.66
N LEU A 126 -21.68 10.50 8.66
CA LEU A 126 -20.42 10.82 9.34
C LEU A 126 -19.88 9.62 10.12
N ALA A 127 -20.73 8.73 10.62
CA ALA A 127 -20.29 7.50 11.26
C ALA A 127 -19.47 6.58 10.32
N LEU A 128 -19.69 6.69 9.00
CA LEU A 128 -18.95 5.93 7.98
C LEU A 128 -17.62 6.59 7.58
N ALA A 129 -17.39 7.85 7.96
CA ALA A 129 -16.22 8.63 7.59
C ALA A 129 -14.86 7.98 7.92
N PRO A 130 -14.69 7.21 9.03
CA PRO A 130 -13.42 6.57 9.35
C PRO A 130 -12.85 5.72 8.21
N LEU A 131 -13.68 5.06 7.41
CA LEU A 131 -13.24 4.26 6.26
C LEU A 131 -12.50 5.10 5.20
N PHE A 132 -12.77 6.40 5.14
CA PHE A 132 -12.23 7.31 4.12
C PHE A 132 -11.05 8.15 4.63
N LEU A 133 -10.66 8.00 5.90
CA LEU A 133 -9.58 8.78 6.48
C LEU A 133 -8.20 8.37 5.93
N PRO A 134 -7.31 9.32 5.62
CA PRO A 134 -5.97 9.02 5.13
C PRO A 134 -5.14 8.27 6.19
N GLY A 135 -4.70 7.05 5.88
CA GLY A 135 -3.73 6.31 6.70
C GLY A 135 -4.22 5.85 8.08
N ILE A 136 -5.54 5.68 8.27
CA ILE A 136 -6.17 5.26 9.55
C ILE A 136 -5.78 3.84 9.97
N GLY A 137 -5.05 3.68 11.07
CA GLY A 137 -4.56 2.40 11.65
C GLY A 137 -5.55 1.23 11.59
N LYS A 138 -5.07 -0.02 11.42
CA LYS A 138 -5.92 -1.22 11.56
C LYS A 138 -6.66 -1.22 12.92
N GLN A 139 -5.97 -0.82 13.98
CA GLN A 139 -6.55 -0.70 15.32
C GLN A 139 -7.53 0.48 15.44
N GLU A 140 -7.20 1.64 14.85
CA GLU A 140 -8.06 2.82 14.87
C GLU A 140 -9.38 2.56 14.11
N LEU A 141 -9.30 1.93 12.94
CA LEU A 141 -10.48 1.55 12.16
C LEU A 141 -11.32 0.49 12.89
N ARG A 142 -10.69 -0.50 13.53
CA ARG A 142 -11.41 -1.48 14.36
C ARG A 142 -12.14 -0.82 15.53
N ALA A 143 -11.50 0.08 16.24
CA ALA A 143 -12.15 0.82 17.33
C ALA A 143 -13.35 1.65 16.84
N ALA A 144 -13.25 2.25 15.64
CA ALA A 144 -14.38 2.94 15.03
C ALA A 144 -15.51 1.97 14.61
N MET A 145 -15.18 0.79 14.09
CA MET A 145 -16.15 -0.26 13.77
C MET A 145 -16.86 -0.77 15.05
N ASP A 146 -16.13 -0.97 16.14
CA ASP A 146 -16.71 -1.40 17.42
C ASP A 146 -17.69 -0.34 18.00
N ALA A 147 -17.45 0.94 17.69
CA ALA A 147 -18.31 2.05 18.12
C ALA A 147 -19.55 2.24 17.25
N ASP A 148 -19.55 1.78 16.00
CA ASP A 148 -20.67 1.96 15.06
C ASP A 148 -20.96 0.69 14.23
N PRO A 149 -22.10 0.00 14.47
CA PRO A 149 -22.46 -1.22 13.76
C PRO A 149 -22.62 -1.05 12.25
N ALA A 150 -22.97 0.15 11.80
CA ALA A 150 -23.17 0.46 10.40
C ALA A 150 -21.84 0.55 9.66
N LEU A 151 -20.81 1.15 10.27
CA LEU A 151 -19.43 1.11 9.79
C LEU A 151 -18.88 -0.31 9.82
N ASP A 152 -19.07 -1.07 10.91
CA ASP A 152 -18.61 -2.46 11.01
C ASP A 152 -19.16 -3.33 9.87
N ALA A 153 -20.47 -3.30 9.66
CA ALA A 153 -21.13 -4.07 8.62
C ALA A 153 -20.60 -3.72 7.21
N LEU A 154 -20.44 -2.42 6.93
CA LEU A 154 -19.93 -1.94 5.64
C LEU A 154 -18.47 -2.36 5.43
N ALA A 155 -17.61 -2.12 6.42
CA ALA A 155 -16.18 -2.40 6.34
C ALA A 155 -15.92 -3.90 6.21
N ARG A 156 -16.63 -4.76 6.97
CA ARG A 156 -16.49 -6.22 6.84
C ARG A 156 -16.97 -6.73 5.49
N ALA A 157 -18.12 -6.26 5.01
CA ALA A 157 -18.65 -6.68 3.72
C ALA A 157 -17.68 -6.34 2.58
N ALA A 158 -17.10 -5.14 2.59
CA ALA A 158 -16.13 -4.73 1.59
C ALA A 158 -14.77 -5.44 1.76
N ALA A 159 -14.28 -5.61 3.00
CA ALA A 159 -13.01 -6.27 3.29
C ALA A 159 -13.02 -7.76 2.91
N ALA A 160 -14.18 -8.43 2.96
CA ALA A 160 -14.33 -9.81 2.52
C ALA A 160 -14.08 -10.00 1.01
N GLN A 161 -14.09 -8.92 0.23
CA GLN A 161 -13.84 -8.94 -1.22
C GLN A 161 -12.38 -8.59 -1.57
N VAL A 162 -11.53 -8.31 -0.59
CA VAL A 162 -10.11 -7.98 -0.83
C VAL A 162 -9.38 -9.22 -1.34
N THR A 163 -8.74 -9.12 -2.51
CA THR A 163 -7.93 -10.21 -3.07
C THR A 163 -6.42 -9.93 -3.06
N LEU A 164 -5.99 -8.68 -2.79
CA LEU A 164 -4.56 -8.27 -2.77
C LEU A 164 -3.64 -9.26 -2.06
N TRP A 165 -4.08 -9.79 -0.90
CA TRP A 165 -3.26 -10.64 -0.04
C TRP A 165 -3.20 -12.12 -0.46
N SER A 166 -4.06 -12.53 -1.40
CA SER A 166 -4.18 -13.91 -1.88
C SER A 166 -3.93 -14.06 -3.38
N ASP A 167 -3.85 -12.94 -4.10
CA ASP A 167 -3.58 -12.91 -5.53
C ASP A 167 -2.26 -13.59 -5.88
N ARG A 168 -2.25 -14.31 -7.00
CA ARG A 168 -1.03 -15.00 -7.47
C ARG A 168 -0.03 -13.97 -7.99
N ALA A 169 1.16 -13.95 -7.41
CA ALA A 169 2.27 -13.10 -7.87
C ALA A 169 2.55 -13.28 -9.37
N ALA A 170 2.75 -12.15 -10.05
CA ALA A 170 3.20 -12.09 -11.44
C ALA A 170 4.71 -11.82 -11.49
N ALA A 171 5.40 -12.31 -12.51
CA ALA A 171 6.86 -12.16 -12.63
C ALA A 171 7.30 -10.68 -12.74
N ASP A 172 6.44 -9.84 -13.30
CA ASP A 172 6.58 -8.39 -13.45
C ASP A 172 5.79 -7.61 -12.38
N GLY A 173 5.36 -8.27 -11.30
CA GLY A 173 4.64 -7.63 -10.22
C GLY A 173 5.53 -6.78 -9.32
N GLU A 174 5.05 -5.61 -8.91
CA GLU A 174 5.72 -4.76 -7.91
C GLU A 174 5.88 -5.51 -6.59
N PHE A 175 6.99 -5.26 -5.89
CA PHE A 175 7.17 -5.67 -4.50
C PHE A 175 6.83 -4.53 -3.55
N PHE A 176 6.29 -4.91 -2.40
CA PHE A 176 6.45 -4.08 -1.22
C PHE A 176 6.79 -4.92 0.01
N PHE A 177 7.58 -4.34 0.88
CA PHE A 177 8.06 -4.97 2.11
C PHE A 177 8.12 -3.95 3.24
N GLU A 178 8.13 -4.44 4.48
CA GLU A 178 8.24 -3.61 5.67
C GLU A 178 9.52 -3.96 6.43
N ILE A 179 10.36 -2.96 6.68
CA ILE A 179 11.59 -3.11 7.44
C ILE A 179 11.24 -3.02 8.93
N ALA A 180 11.65 -4.02 9.71
CA ALA A 180 11.53 -3.98 11.17
C ALA A 180 12.36 -2.82 11.77
N PRO A 181 11.99 -2.25 12.93
CA PRO A 181 12.70 -1.11 13.53
C PRO A 181 14.22 -1.30 13.68
N GLU A 182 14.65 -2.53 13.96
CA GLU A 182 16.04 -2.93 14.15
C GLU A 182 16.75 -3.39 12.87
N ASN A 183 16.03 -3.52 11.76
CA ASN A 183 16.57 -4.00 10.49
C ASN A 183 16.87 -2.83 9.54
N THR A 184 17.75 -3.07 8.58
CA THR A 184 18.25 -2.07 7.64
C THR A 184 18.44 -2.63 6.24
N TYR A 185 18.48 -1.74 5.26
CA TYR A 185 18.79 -2.07 3.88
C TYR A 185 19.69 -1.01 3.23
N ARG A 186 20.40 -1.39 2.18
CA ARG A 186 21.30 -0.54 1.41
C ARG A 186 20.90 -0.52 -0.06
N LEU A 187 21.28 0.55 -0.75
CA LEU A 187 21.05 0.74 -2.18
C LEU A 187 22.39 0.83 -2.90
N PHE A 188 22.57 -0.01 -3.92
CA PHE A 188 23.75 -0.02 -4.77
C PHE A 188 23.36 0.30 -6.20
N ARG A 189 23.98 1.31 -6.80
CA ARG A 189 23.69 1.69 -8.18
C ARG A 189 24.08 0.56 -9.13
N ILE A 190 23.26 0.35 -10.16
CA ILE A 190 23.54 -0.57 -11.26
C ILE A 190 23.85 0.17 -12.56
#